data_AF-A0A947NZY1-F1
#
_entry.id   AF-A0A947NZY1-F1
#
_cell.length_a   1.000
_cell.length_b   1.000
_cell.length_c   1.000
_cell.angle_alpha   90.00
_cell.angle_beta   90.00
_cell.angle_gamma   90.00
#
_symmetry.space_group_name_H-M   'P 1'
#
loop_
_entity.id
_entity.type
_entity.pdbx_description
1 polymer ?
#
loop_
_entity_poly.entity_id
_entity_poly.type
_entity_poly.pdbx_seq_one_letter_code
_entity_poly.pdbx_strand_id
1 'polypeptide(L)'
;MRFNFRKAVFILTIFVVLAGIHLYINTQNISLKYEVTDLKTKLSELKSKNRLLGSQVAKKENLPEIEQIAKKKLNMVYPENINYVAATKEATP
;
A
#
# COMPACT_ATOMS: atom_id res chain seq x y z
N MET A 1 -15.18 -57.92 -32.37
CA MET A 1 -15.43 -57.34 -31.03
C MET A 1 -14.22 -56.65 -30.38
N ARG A 2 -13.00 -57.21 -30.42
CA ARG A 2 -11.80 -56.63 -29.74
C ARG A 2 -11.38 -55.21 -30.18
N PHE A 3 -11.59 -54.83 -31.44
CA PHE A 3 -11.22 -53.49 -31.95
C PHE A 3 -12.08 -52.35 -31.35
N ASN A 4 -13.37 -52.59 -31.13
CA ASN A 4 -14.27 -51.57 -30.57
C ASN A 4 -13.99 -51.33 -29.08
N PHE A 5 -13.61 -52.40 -28.36
CA PHE A 5 -13.21 -52.30 -26.96
C PHE A 5 -11.93 -51.47 -26.79
N ARG A 6 -10.91 -51.72 -27.63
CA ARG A 6 -9.66 -50.93 -27.61
C ARG A 6 -9.90 -49.45 -27.90
N LYS A 7 -10.78 -49.14 -28.87
CA LYS A 7 -11.18 -47.75 -29.17
C LYS A 7 -11.93 -47.11 -27.99
N ALA A 8 -12.85 -47.83 -27.36
CA ALA A 8 -13.57 -47.33 -26.19
C ALA A 8 -12.64 -47.04 -25.01
N VAL A 9 -11.69 -47.94 -24.72
CA VAL A 9 -10.67 -47.74 -23.67
C VAL A 9 -9.77 -46.54 -23.98
N PHE A 10 -9.38 -46.36 -25.24
CA PHE A 10 -8.59 -45.21 -25.67
C PHE A 10 -9.33 -43.89 -25.48
N ILE A 11 -10.60 -43.83 -25.90
CA ILE A 11 -11.46 -42.66 -25.72
C ILE A 11 -11.65 -42.35 -24.22
N LEU A 12 -11.91 -43.38 -23.40
CA LEU A 12 -12.05 -43.22 -21.96
C LEU A 12 -10.76 -42.64 -21.34
N THR A 13 -9.61 -43.13 -21.76
CA THR A 13 -8.31 -42.64 -21.28
C THR A 13 -8.11 -41.15 -21.59
N ILE A 14 -8.50 -40.71 -22.80
CA ILE A 14 -8.46 -39.28 -23.17
C ILE A 14 -9.35 -38.45 -22.26
N PHE A 15 -10.57 -38.92 -21.96
CA PHE A 15 -11.48 -38.20 -21.05
C PHE A 15 -10.92 -38.09 -19.64
N VAL A 16 -10.26 -39.14 -19.12
CA VAL A 16 -9.60 -39.07 -17.80
C VAL A 16 -8.48 -38.03 -17.79
N VAL A 17 -7.65 -38.00 -18.84
CA VAL A 17 -6.57 -37.01 -18.95
C VAL A 17 -7.13 -35.59 -19.04
N LEU A 18 -8.17 -35.37 -19.85
CA LEU A 18 -8.82 -34.06 -19.97
C LEU A 18 -9.45 -33.61 -18.65
N ALA A 19 -10.08 -34.53 -17.90
CA ALA A 19 -10.63 -34.23 -16.58
C ALA A 19 -9.53 -33.83 -15.59
N GLY A 20 -8.37 -34.50 -15.62
CA GLY A 20 -7.21 -34.16 -14.81
C GLY A 20 -6.65 -32.77 -15.13
N ILE A 21 -6.50 -32.45 -16.42
CA ILE A 21 -6.05 -31.12 -16.88
C ILE A 21 -7.04 -30.04 -16.42
N HIS A 22 -8.34 -30.28 -16.59
CA HIS A 22 -9.39 -29.34 -16.18
C HIS A 22 -9.33 -29.06 -14.66
N LEU A 23 -9.19 -30.09 -13.84
CA LEU A 23 -9.04 -29.95 -12.38
C LEU A 23 -7.79 -29.17 -12.00
N TYR A 24 -6.66 -29.44 -12.66
CA TYR A 24 -5.40 -28.73 -12.43
C TYR A 24 -5.52 -27.24 -12.74
N ILE A 25 -6.06 -26.88 -13.90
CA ILE A 25 -6.28 -25.48 -14.30
C ILE A 25 -7.23 -24.79 -13.32
N ASN A 26 -8.34 -25.44 -12.95
CA ASN A 26 -9.32 -24.85 -12.05
C ASN A 26 -8.73 -24.59 -10.66
N THR A 27 -7.92 -25.51 -10.14
CA THR A 27 -7.24 -25.35 -8.84
C THR A 27 -6.26 -24.18 -8.87
N GLN A 28 -5.45 -24.06 -9.92
CA GLN A 28 -4.54 -22.93 -10.07
C GLN A 28 -5.30 -21.60 -10.18
N ASN A 29 -6.40 -21.56 -10.94
CA ASN A 29 -7.19 -20.36 -11.11
C ASN A 29 -7.81 -19.89 -9.79
N ILE A 30 -8.26 -20.81 -8.95
CA ILE A 30 -8.76 -20.52 -7.59
C ILE A 30 -7.64 -19.91 -6.73
N SER A 31 -6.45 -20.53 -6.72
CA SER A 31 -5.30 -20.03 -5.97
C SER A 31 -4.92 -18.61 -6.40
N LEU A 32 -4.81 -18.37 -7.71
CA LEU A 32 -4.51 -17.05 -8.27
C LEU A 32 -5.57 -16.02 -7.90
N LYS A 33 -6.86 -16.40 -7.91
CA LYS A 33 -7.95 -15.51 -7.51
C LYS A 33 -7.83 -15.09 -6.05
N TYR A 34 -7.46 -16.00 -5.16
CA TYR A 34 -7.21 -15.67 -3.75
C TYR A 34 -6.01 -14.75 -3.58
N GLU A 35 -4.91 -15.03 -4.28
CA GLU A 35 -3.70 -14.20 -4.22
C GLU A 35 -3.96 -12.77 -4.72
N VAL A 36 -4.66 -12.63 -5.84
CA VAL A 36 -5.07 -11.31 -6.37
C VAL A 36 -5.97 -10.58 -5.37
N THR A 37 -6.87 -11.30 -4.69
CA THR A 37 -7.75 -10.71 -3.69
C THR A 37 -6.96 -10.22 -2.47
N ASP A 38 -6.01 -11.01 -1.98
CA ASP A 38 -5.12 -10.62 -0.89
C ASP A 38 -4.27 -9.40 -1.26
N LEU A 39 -3.67 -9.40 -2.46
CA LEU A 39 -2.92 -8.27 -3.00
C LEU A 39 -3.77 -7.00 -3.08
N LYS A 40 -5.03 -7.13 -3.52
CA LYS A 40 -5.97 -6.00 -3.59
C LYS A 40 -6.32 -5.45 -2.21
N THR A 41 -6.51 -6.32 -1.23
CA THR A 41 -6.76 -5.94 0.18
C THR A 41 -5.55 -5.19 0.74
N LYS A 42 -4.34 -5.75 0.60
CA LYS A 42 -3.09 -5.09 1.02
C LYS A 42 -2.92 -3.73 0.37
N LEU A 43 -3.17 -3.61 -0.95
CA LEU A 43 -3.09 -2.34 -1.64
C LEU A 43 -4.07 -1.30 -1.07
N SER A 44 -5.29 -1.72 -0.74
CA SER A 44 -6.30 -0.85 -0.12
C SER A 44 -5.84 -0.36 1.25
N GLU A 45 -5.29 -1.25 2.08
CA GLU A 45 -4.74 -0.91 3.39
C GLU A 45 -3.58 0.08 3.29
N LEU A 46 -2.65 -0.17 2.37
CA LEU A 46 -1.51 0.72 2.10
C LEU A 46 -1.99 2.10 1.67
N LYS A 47 -2.98 2.20 0.76
CA LYS A 47 -3.56 3.48 0.36
C LYS A 47 -4.22 4.20 1.54
N SER A 48 -4.94 3.48 2.40
CA SER A 48 -5.56 4.05 3.59
C SER A 48 -4.51 4.58 4.56
N LYS A 49 -3.45 3.81 4.83
CA LYS A 49 -2.30 4.23 5.66
C LYS A 49 -1.62 5.47 5.08
N ASN A 50 -1.39 5.51 3.76
CA ASN A 50 -0.78 6.65 3.11
C ASN A 50 -1.64 7.92 3.26
N ARG A 51 -2.97 7.79 3.08
CA ARG A 51 -3.90 8.92 3.30
C ARG A 51 -3.88 9.40 4.75
N LEU A 52 -3.84 8.48 5.72
CA LEU A 52 -3.75 8.82 7.14
C LEU A 52 -2.45 9.58 7.44
N LEU A 53 -1.32 9.12 6.91
CA LEU A 53 -0.03 9.80 7.05
C LEU A 53 -0.05 11.19 6.42
N GLY A 54 -0.62 11.33 5.21
CA GLY A 54 -0.79 12.62 4.57
C GLY A 54 -1.62 13.59 5.41
N SER A 55 -2.69 13.12 6.04
CA SER A 55 -3.48 13.93 6.98
C SER A 55 -2.68 14.34 8.22
N GLN A 56 -1.85 13.45 8.76
CA GLN A 56 -0.99 13.78 9.90
C GLN A 56 0.09 14.81 9.53
N VAL A 57 0.68 14.69 8.33
CA VAL A 57 1.64 15.69 7.83
C VAL A 57 0.96 17.04 7.67
N ALA A 58 -0.18 17.09 6.97
CA ALA A 58 -0.94 18.33 6.80
C ALA A 58 -1.31 18.98 8.13
N LYS A 59 -1.65 18.18 9.16
CA LYS A 59 -1.88 18.67 10.52
C LYS A 59 -0.62 19.28 11.13
N LYS A 60 0.52 18.59 11.03
CA LYS A 60 1.79 19.07 11.57
C LYS A 60 2.32 20.32 10.86
N GLU A 61 2.01 20.49 9.58
CA GLU A 61 2.39 21.65 8.77
C GLU A 61 1.37 22.80 8.86
N ASN A 62 0.26 22.61 9.57
CA ASN A 62 -0.79 23.62 9.70
C ASN A 62 -0.28 24.81 10.52
N LEU A 63 0.14 25.88 9.83
CA LEU A 63 0.70 27.10 10.40
C LEU A 63 -0.19 27.72 11.50
N PRO A 64 -1.52 27.88 11.33
CA PRO A 64 -2.41 28.27 12.42
C PRO A 64 -2.33 27.40 13.68
N GLU A 65 -2.24 26.07 13.52
CA GLU A 65 -2.17 25.14 14.65
C GLU A 65 -0.80 25.24 15.34
N ILE A 66 0.28 25.41 14.56
CA ILE A 66 1.64 25.69 15.05
C ILE A 66 1.66 27.01 15.83
N GLU A 67 1.09 28.08 15.28
CA GLU A 67 1.04 29.39 15.91
C GLU A 67 0.24 29.37 17.21
N GLN A 68 -0.89 28.65 17.23
CA GLN A 68 -1.66 28.45 18.45
C GLN A 68 -0.86 27.71 19.52
N ILE A 69 -0.11 26.67 19.15
CA ILE A 69 0.76 25.93 20.08
C ILE A 69 1.89 26.84 20.59
N ALA A 70 2.56 27.59 19.70
CA ALA A 70 3.63 28.51 20.06
C ALA A 70 3.15 29.59 21.04
N LYS A 71 2.01 30.21 20.77
CA LYS A 71 1.43 31.24 21.64
C LYS A 71 0.92 30.69 22.97
N LYS A 72 0.16 29.57 22.94
CA LYS A 72 -0.54 29.08 24.14
C LYS A 72 0.27 28.13 25.02
N LYS A 73 1.14 27.31 24.44
CA LYS A 73 1.92 26.30 25.17
C LYS A 73 3.34 26.75 25.45
N LEU A 74 3.92 27.54 24.56
CA LEU A 74 5.31 28.00 24.67
C LEU A 74 5.40 29.47 25.08
N ASN A 75 4.27 30.15 25.30
CA ASN A 75 4.19 31.59 25.61
C ASN A 75 5.02 32.46 24.64
N MET A 76 5.18 32.01 23.40
CA MET A 76 5.88 32.78 22.39
C MET A 76 5.00 33.96 21.98
N VAL A 77 5.57 35.15 22.08
CA VAL A 77 4.98 36.41 21.64
C VAL A 77 5.77 36.94 20.45
N TYR A 78 5.07 37.55 19.49
CA TYR A 78 5.74 38.25 18.40
C TYR A 78 6.47 39.47 18.99
N PRO A 79 7.78 39.62 18.74
CA PRO A 79 8.51 40.79 19.21
C PRO A 79 8.02 42.03 18.46
N GLU A 80 7.77 43.12 19.19
CA GLU A 80 7.36 44.41 18.60
C GLU A 80 8.46 45.01 17.71
N ASN A 81 9.72 44.71 18.00
CA ASN A 81 10.88 45.20 17.26
C ASN A 81 11.82 44.02 16.94
N ILE A 82 12.15 43.86 15.65
CA ILE A 82 13.11 42.84 15.18
C ILE A 82 14.43 43.54 14.87
N ASN A 83 15.43 43.33 15.72
CA ASN A 83 16.78 43.82 15.48
C ASN A 83 17.65 42.69 14.90
N TYR A 84 18.08 42.85 13.65
CA TYR A 84 19.01 41.93 13.02
C TYR A 84 20.43 42.23 13.48
N VAL A 85 21.05 41.27 14.15
CA VAL A 85 22.48 41.36 14.48
C VAL A 85 23.26 40.74 13.34
N ALA A 86 23.87 41.58 12.50
CA ALA A 86 24.86 41.11 11.53
C ALA A 86 26.17 40.87 12.29
N ALA A 87 26.71 39.65 12.21
CA ALA A 87 28.04 39.35 12.72
C ALA A 87 29.07 40.10 11.88
N THR A 88 29.51 41.27 12.34
CA THR A 88 30.66 41.97 11.78
C THR A 88 31.94 41.32 12.29
N LYS A 89 32.97 41.29 11.42
CA LYS A 89 34.27 40.63 11.65
C LYS A 89 35.07 41.18 12.85
N GLU A 90 34.53 42.12 13.61
CA GLU A 90 35.17 42.75 14.77
C GLU A 90 34.93 41.96 16.07
N ALA A 91 34.06 40.95 16.05
CA ALA A 91 33.84 40.03 17.16
C ALA A 91 34.67 38.74 17.00
N THR A 92 35.99 38.87 16.95
CA THR A 92 36.91 37.75 17.20
C THR A 92 37.94 38.20 18.25
N PRO A 93 38.02 37.51 19.41
CA PRO A 93 39.02 37.81 20.45
C PRO A 93 40.44 37.49 20.00
#